data_AF-I7F9L9-F1
#
_entry.id   AF-I7F9L9-F1
#
_cell.length_a   1.000
_cell.length_b   1.000
_cell.length_c   1.000
_cell.angle_alpha   90.00
_cell.angle_beta   90.00
_cell.angle_gamma   90.00
#
_symmetry.space_group_name_H-M   'P 1'
#
loop_
_entity.id
_entity.type
_entity.pdbx_description
1 polymer ?
#
loop_
_entity_poly.entity_id
_entity_poly.type
_entity_poly.pdbx_seq_one_letter_code
_entity_poly.pdbx_strand_id
1 'polypeptide(L)'
;MKVDQKIIDQIVELKSRQLKRTGRVDQVHKRLIPVSEAYKLLASRDISNRQVRTELLRYIPVSLVACIEGYFTLAIKDIVDGGPPFSNNVNKFKDLTFKLESVLALHEKNVTLGDIVAGILPLSNPSAIYSCMETILGESFTEMVKHHELKCPHCDEKSPLHLMFPSFFKEIEQIYKVRNIFCHEIAPSESVSVKQIGKLLSSGTLFIYVSESIITDAMLFMGQPDLTLNNVLKNVKRKTSLPFHR
;
A
#
# COMPACT_ATOMS: atom_id res chain seq x y z
N MET A 1 -20.56 8.14 -0.57
CA MET A 1 -19.75 8.70 -1.68
C MET A 1 -20.48 8.46 -2.99
N LYS A 2 -20.57 9.47 -3.85
CA LYS A 2 -21.33 9.39 -5.12
C LYS A 2 -20.36 9.11 -6.25
N VAL A 3 -20.58 8.06 -7.04
CA VAL A 3 -19.83 7.81 -8.28
C VAL A 3 -20.46 8.63 -9.41
N ASP A 4 -19.68 9.45 -10.10
CA ASP A 4 -20.13 10.25 -11.24
C ASP A 4 -19.08 10.26 -12.37
N GLN A 5 -19.38 10.93 -13.48
CA GLN A 5 -18.51 10.96 -14.66
C GLN A 5 -17.10 11.44 -14.34
N LYS A 6 -16.95 12.41 -13.42
CA LYS A 6 -15.64 12.93 -13.04
C LYS A 6 -14.78 11.87 -12.36
N ILE A 7 -15.38 11.03 -11.51
CA ILE A 7 -14.67 9.91 -10.87
C ILE A 7 -14.28 8.86 -11.92
N ILE A 8 -15.16 8.57 -12.88
CA ILE A 8 -14.87 7.62 -13.96
C ILE A 8 -13.68 8.11 -14.80
N ASP A 9 -13.67 9.39 -15.18
CA ASP A 9 -12.59 10.00 -15.95
C ASP A 9 -11.26 9.95 -15.16
N GLN A 10 -11.29 10.24 -13.87
CA GLN A 10 -10.12 10.12 -12.98
C GLN A 10 -9.59 8.70 -12.91
N ILE A 11 -10.46 7.69 -12.79
CA ILE A 11 -10.07 6.27 -12.79
C ILE A 11 -9.39 5.92 -14.12
N VAL A 12 -9.97 6.32 -15.25
CA VAL A 12 -9.40 6.05 -16.59
C VAL A 12 -8.03 6.72 -16.73
N GLU A 13 -7.87 7.97 -16.26
CA GLU A 13 -6.60 8.70 -16.29
C GLU A 13 -5.54 8.11 -15.36
N LEU A 14 -5.92 7.57 -14.22
CA LEU A 14 -5.00 6.86 -13.33
C LEU A 14 -4.56 5.53 -13.94
N LYS A 15 -5.50 4.77 -14.52
CA LYS A 15 -5.21 3.51 -15.22
C LYS A 15 -4.27 3.70 -16.40
N SER A 16 -4.37 4.81 -17.13
CA SER A 16 -3.50 5.07 -18.29
C SER A 16 -2.02 5.24 -17.90
N ARG A 17 -1.76 5.64 -16.66
CA ARG A 17 -0.41 5.80 -16.07
C ARG A 17 0.14 4.53 -15.43
N GLN A 18 -0.70 3.51 -15.22
CA GLN A 18 -0.28 2.23 -14.65
C GLN A 18 0.50 1.40 -15.68
N LEU A 19 1.46 0.61 -15.20
CA LEU A 19 2.23 -0.27 -16.08
C LEU A 19 1.36 -1.44 -16.52
N LYS A 20 1.18 -1.59 -17.85
CA LYS A 20 0.45 -2.71 -18.43
C LYS A 20 1.15 -4.04 -18.09
N ARG A 21 0.36 -5.09 -17.83
CA ARG A 21 0.85 -6.47 -17.59
C ARG A 21 1.86 -6.59 -16.43
N THR A 22 1.79 -5.68 -15.46
CA THR A 22 2.67 -5.68 -14.29
C THR A 22 1.82 -5.90 -13.04
N GLY A 23 2.20 -6.87 -12.20
CA GLY A 23 1.50 -7.16 -10.95
C GLY A 23 1.58 -5.98 -9.96
N ARG A 24 0.62 -5.90 -9.04
CA ARG A 24 0.50 -4.79 -8.06
C ARG A 24 1.80 -4.51 -7.29
N VAL A 25 2.48 -5.55 -6.81
CA VAL A 25 3.75 -5.44 -6.07
C VAL A 25 4.84 -4.86 -6.96
N ASP A 26 4.97 -5.36 -8.19
CA ASP A 26 5.98 -4.89 -9.13
C ASP A 26 5.75 -3.43 -9.52
N GLN A 27 4.48 -3.00 -9.67
CA GLN A 27 4.16 -1.60 -9.92
C GLN A 27 4.62 -0.70 -8.76
N VAL A 28 4.36 -1.11 -7.53
CA VAL A 28 4.75 -0.35 -6.33
C VAL A 28 6.27 -0.37 -6.13
N HIS A 29 6.94 -1.49 -6.38
CA HIS A 29 8.40 -1.61 -6.31
C HIS A 29 9.13 -0.62 -7.21
N LYS A 30 8.58 -0.34 -8.40
CA LYS A 30 9.16 0.66 -9.31
C LYS A 30 9.24 2.05 -8.69
N ARG A 31 8.38 2.35 -7.71
CA ARG A 31 8.41 3.60 -6.94
C ARG A 31 9.14 3.45 -5.60
N LEU A 32 8.91 2.36 -4.89
CA LEU A 32 9.45 2.15 -3.54
C LEU A 32 10.96 1.94 -3.51
N ILE A 33 11.55 1.29 -4.53
CA ILE A 33 12.99 1.07 -4.62
C ILE A 33 13.73 2.41 -4.74
N PRO A 34 13.40 3.31 -5.71
CA PRO A 34 14.01 4.64 -5.75
C PRO A 34 13.85 5.45 -4.45
N VAL A 35 12.71 5.36 -3.76
CA VAL A 35 12.50 6.03 -2.47
C VAL A 35 13.46 5.48 -1.41
N SER A 36 13.66 4.16 -1.37
CA SER A 36 14.62 3.52 -0.47
C SER A 36 16.06 3.91 -0.78
N GLU A 37 16.44 3.97 -2.05
CA GLU A 37 17.77 4.42 -2.47
C GLU A 37 17.99 5.91 -2.14
N ALA A 38 16.99 6.76 -2.34
CA ALA A 38 17.04 8.16 -1.94
C ALA A 38 17.26 8.30 -0.43
N TYR A 39 16.57 7.51 0.39
CA TYR A 39 16.81 7.49 1.83
C TYR A 39 18.26 7.09 2.18
N LYS A 40 18.82 6.06 1.53
CA LYS A 40 20.21 5.63 1.77
C LYS A 40 21.22 6.75 1.47
N LEU A 41 21.05 7.44 0.34
CA LEU A 41 21.89 8.59 -0.03
C LEU A 41 21.75 9.76 0.96
N LEU A 42 20.54 10.01 1.47
CA LEU A 42 20.30 11.03 2.49
C LEU A 42 20.89 10.62 3.86
N ALA A 43 21.00 9.32 4.13
CA ALA A 43 21.56 8.78 5.36
C ALA A 43 23.10 8.74 5.37
N SER A 44 23.75 8.53 4.22
CA SER A 44 25.22 8.42 4.07
C SER A 44 25.98 9.73 4.30
N ARG A 45 25.28 10.87 4.43
CA ARG A 45 25.84 12.24 4.52
C ARG A 45 26.57 12.71 3.26
N ASP A 46 26.39 12.04 2.12
CA ASP A 46 26.96 12.45 0.83
C ASP A 46 26.47 13.84 0.40
N ILE A 47 25.29 14.25 0.89
CA ILE A 47 24.79 15.62 0.75
C ILE A 47 25.38 16.50 1.85
N SER A 48 26.31 17.37 1.46
CA SER A 48 27.02 18.32 2.33
C SER A 48 26.11 19.41 2.89
N ASN A 49 25.14 19.90 2.11
CA ASN A 49 24.19 20.91 2.58
C ASN A 49 23.13 20.28 3.50
N ARG A 50 23.26 20.55 4.81
CA ARG A 50 22.35 20.03 5.84
C ARG A 50 20.90 20.46 5.66
N GLN A 51 20.64 21.71 5.27
CA GLN A 51 19.28 22.23 5.12
C GLN A 51 18.57 21.53 3.97
N VAL A 52 19.24 21.42 2.82
CA VAL A 52 18.72 20.68 1.66
C VAL A 52 18.47 19.22 2.01
N ARG A 53 19.43 18.58 2.70
CA ARG A 53 19.27 17.18 3.13
C ARG A 53 18.08 16.97 4.04
N THR A 54 17.88 17.87 5.01
CA THR A 54 16.73 17.82 5.92
C THR A 54 15.42 18.02 5.18
N GLU A 55 15.36 18.96 4.23
CA GLU A 55 14.17 19.17 3.41
C GLU A 55 13.85 17.93 2.56
N LEU A 56 14.85 17.34 1.89
CA LEU A 56 14.66 16.13 1.09
C LEU A 56 14.17 14.93 1.93
N LEU A 57 14.61 14.81 3.18
CA LEU A 57 14.13 13.75 4.09
C LEU A 57 12.63 13.85 4.38
N ARG A 58 12.03 15.05 4.32
CA ARG A 58 10.59 15.25 4.53
C ARG A 58 9.74 14.62 3.42
N TYR A 59 10.30 14.44 2.21
CA TYR A 59 9.58 13.84 1.09
C TYR A 59 9.52 12.31 1.14
N ILE A 60 10.35 11.66 1.96
CA ILE A 60 10.33 10.19 2.11
C ILE A 60 8.99 9.70 2.66
N PRO A 61 8.46 10.17 3.82
CA PRO A 61 7.17 9.72 4.32
C PRO A 61 6.02 10.08 3.37
N VAL A 62 6.09 11.22 2.67
CA VAL A 62 5.10 11.59 1.65
C VAL A 62 5.08 10.57 0.51
N SER A 63 6.26 10.22 -0.01
CA SER A 63 6.40 9.23 -1.07
C SER A 63 5.96 7.83 -0.63
N LEU A 64 6.22 7.49 0.63
CA LEU A 64 5.83 6.22 1.22
C LEU A 64 4.31 6.10 1.37
N VAL A 65 3.62 7.14 1.83
CA VAL A 65 2.15 7.17 1.85
C VAL A 65 1.60 6.95 0.45
N ALA A 66 2.13 7.62 -0.57
CA ALA A 66 1.68 7.42 -1.94
C ALA A 66 1.89 5.97 -2.44
N CYS A 67 2.97 5.30 -2.01
CA CYS A 67 3.18 3.87 -2.30
C CYS A 67 2.14 2.99 -1.58
N ILE A 68 1.82 3.28 -0.32
CA ILE A 68 0.81 2.52 0.45
C ILE A 68 -0.57 2.71 -0.16
N GLU A 69 -1.02 3.95 -0.36
CA GLU A 69 -2.32 4.28 -0.95
C GLU A 69 -2.45 3.67 -2.35
N GLY A 70 -1.41 3.80 -3.19
CA GLY A 70 -1.37 3.21 -4.53
C GLY A 70 -1.41 1.67 -4.50
N TYR A 71 -0.69 1.04 -3.57
CA TYR A 71 -0.72 -0.40 -3.37
C TYR A 71 -2.14 -0.89 -3.03
N PHE A 72 -2.76 -0.30 -2.01
CA PHE A 72 -4.10 -0.72 -1.57
C PHE A 72 -5.17 -0.44 -2.63
N THR A 73 -5.02 0.63 -3.42
CA THR A 73 -5.89 0.88 -4.58
C THR A 73 -5.84 -0.29 -5.57
N LEU A 74 -4.63 -0.75 -5.92
CA LEU A 74 -4.45 -1.89 -6.82
C LEU A 74 -4.94 -3.20 -6.19
N ALA A 75 -4.66 -3.42 -4.91
CA ALA A 75 -5.07 -4.64 -4.20
C ALA A 75 -6.60 -4.75 -4.08
N ILE A 76 -7.28 -3.67 -3.68
CA ILE A 76 -8.75 -3.62 -3.59
C ILE A 76 -9.37 -3.95 -4.95
N LYS A 77 -8.85 -3.33 -6.01
CA LYS A 77 -9.30 -3.62 -7.37
C LYS A 77 -9.17 -5.10 -7.70
N ASP A 78 -7.97 -5.67 -7.55
CA ASP A 78 -7.67 -7.07 -7.89
C ASP A 78 -8.56 -8.04 -7.11
N ILE A 79 -8.75 -7.81 -5.81
CA ILE A 79 -9.55 -8.67 -4.93
C ILE A 79 -11.04 -8.61 -5.31
N VAL A 80 -11.58 -7.41 -5.51
CA VAL A 80 -13.00 -7.22 -5.88
C VAL A 80 -13.27 -7.78 -7.27
N ASP A 81 -12.38 -7.55 -8.24
CA ASP A 81 -12.50 -8.09 -9.59
C ASP A 81 -12.29 -9.61 -9.65
N GLY A 82 -11.63 -10.19 -8.63
CA GLY A 82 -11.58 -11.64 -8.39
C GLY A 82 -12.95 -12.27 -8.10
N GLY A 83 -13.98 -11.46 -7.84
CA GLY A 83 -15.36 -11.94 -7.70
C GLY A 83 -15.73 -12.40 -6.28
N PRO A 84 -16.78 -13.24 -6.13
CA PRO A 84 -17.25 -13.65 -4.82
C PRO A 84 -16.19 -14.44 -4.01
N PRO A 85 -16.17 -14.29 -2.67
CA PRO A 85 -17.10 -13.50 -1.86
C PRO A 85 -16.78 -12.01 -1.80
N PHE A 86 -15.60 -11.60 -2.28
CA PHE A 86 -15.10 -10.24 -2.09
C PHE A 86 -15.96 -9.19 -2.79
N SER A 87 -16.39 -9.47 -4.02
CA SER A 87 -17.32 -8.59 -4.74
C SER A 87 -18.67 -8.46 -4.03
N ASN A 88 -19.17 -9.52 -3.40
CA ASN A 88 -20.42 -9.48 -2.64
C ASN A 88 -20.28 -8.67 -1.36
N ASN A 89 -19.11 -8.73 -0.72
CA ASN A 89 -18.79 -7.98 0.48
C ASN A 89 -18.79 -6.46 0.26
N VAL A 90 -18.61 -5.99 -0.99
CA VAL A 90 -18.72 -4.56 -1.34
C VAL A 90 -20.09 -3.98 -0.93
N ASN A 91 -21.16 -4.78 -0.96
CA ASN A 91 -22.49 -4.32 -0.54
C ASN A 91 -22.58 -3.95 0.95
N LYS A 92 -21.58 -4.33 1.76
CA LYS A 92 -21.51 -3.96 3.19
C LYS A 92 -21.06 -2.51 3.41
N PHE A 93 -20.51 -1.85 2.38
CA PHE A 93 -20.21 -0.42 2.45
C PHE A 93 -21.51 0.40 2.37
N LYS A 94 -21.90 1.01 3.50
CA LYS A 94 -23.18 1.72 3.66
C LYS A 94 -23.35 2.94 2.73
N ASP A 95 -22.24 3.51 2.26
CA ASP A 95 -22.23 4.79 1.54
C ASP A 95 -21.89 4.66 0.06
N LEU A 96 -21.96 3.48 -0.54
CA LEU A 96 -21.71 3.30 -1.97
C LEU A 96 -22.97 3.61 -2.78
N THR A 97 -22.99 4.78 -3.45
CA THR A 97 -24.08 5.16 -4.36
C THR A 97 -23.58 5.21 -5.79
N PHE A 98 -24.11 4.34 -6.63
CA PHE A 98 -23.85 4.32 -8.07
C PHE A 98 -24.88 5.19 -8.80
N LYS A 99 -24.42 6.02 -9.73
CA LYS A 99 -25.29 6.72 -10.68
C LYS A 99 -25.36 5.94 -12.01
N LEU A 100 -26.31 6.32 -12.88
CA LEU A 100 -26.49 5.68 -14.18
C LEU A 100 -25.21 5.71 -15.02
N GLU A 101 -24.43 6.79 -14.96
CA GLU A 101 -23.16 6.93 -15.67
C GLU A 101 -22.15 5.84 -15.25
N SER A 102 -22.14 5.47 -13.96
CA SER A 102 -21.28 4.40 -13.44
C SER A 102 -21.69 3.03 -13.98
N VAL A 103 -22.99 2.80 -14.13
CA VAL A 103 -23.54 1.57 -14.71
C VAL A 103 -23.22 1.48 -16.21
N LEU A 104 -23.35 2.59 -16.94
CA LEU A 104 -23.00 2.67 -18.35
C LEU A 104 -21.49 2.42 -18.57
N ALA A 105 -20.62 3.02 -17.76
CA ALA A 105 -19.17 2.83 -17.87
C ALA A 105 -18.73 1.38 -17.57
N LEU A 106 -19.43 0.68 -16.66
CA LEU A 106 -19.26 -0.76 -16.43
C LEU A 106 -19.69 -1.57 -17.66
N HIS A 107 -20.85 -1.25 -18.23
CA HIS A 107 -21.40 -1.93 -19.41
C HIS A 107 -20.49 -1.78 -20.63
N GLU A 108 -19.92 -0.59 -20.84
CA GLU A 108 -18.96 -0.28 -21.91
C GLU A 108 -17.57 -0.88 -21.67
N LYS A 109 -17.32 -1.51 -20.51
CA LYS A 109 -16.04 -2.09 -20.09
C LYS A 109 -14.88 -1.08 -20.01
N ASN A 110 -15.18 0.20 -19.80
CA ASN A 110 -14.17 1.24 -19.58
C ASN A 110 -13.52 1.09 -18.19
N VAL A 111 -14.32 0.66 -17.21
CA VAL A 111 -13.93 0.42 -15.81
C VAL A 111 -14.53 -0.89 -15.31
N THR A 112 -13.89 -1.50 -14.31
CA THR A 112 -14.43 -2.68 -13.59
C THR A 112 -15.11 -2.27 -12.27
N LEU A 113 -15.76 -3.22 -11.60
CA LEU A 113 -16.31 -2.97 -10.26
C LEU A 113 -15.19 -2.62 -9.27
N GLY A 114 -14.09 -3.37 -9.32
CA GLY A 114 -12.90 -3.13 -8.52
C GLY A 114 -12.29 -1.76 -8.79
N ASP A 115 -12.24 -1.31 -10.05
CA ASP A 115 -11.81 0.05 -10.40
C ASP A 115 -12.65 1.12 -9.69
N ILE A 116 -13.99 0.97 -9.72
CA ILE A 116 -14.89 1.94 -9.09
C ILE A 116 -14.74 1.92 -7.58
N VAL A 117 -14.75 0.73 -6.97
CA VAL A 117 -14.64 0.56 -5.51
C VAL A 117 -13.29 1.10 -5.01
N ALA A 118 -12.18 0.75 -5.67
CA ALA A 118 -10.86 1.27 -5.31
C ALA A 118 -10.76 2.79 -5.49
N GLY A 119 -11.41 3.34 -6.53
CA GLY A 119 -11.38 4.78 -6.83
C GLY A 119 -12.16 5.66 -5.84
N ILE A 120 -13.08 5.08 -5.07
CA ILE A 120 -13.91 5.81 -4.11
C ILE A 120 -13.62 5.49 -2.66
N LEU A 121 -12.94 4.39 -2.33
CA LEU A 121 -12.67 4.11 -0.91
C LEU A 121 -11.64 5.11 -0.34
N PRO A 122 -11.86 5.63 0.89
CA PRO A 122 -10.91 6.53 1.51
C PRO A 122 -9.69 5.73 1.99
N LEU A 123 -8.53 5.97 1.37
CA LEU A 123 -7.26 5.34 1.78
C LEU A 123 -6.30 6.34 2.46
N SER A 124 -6.78 7.54 2.78
CA SER A 124 -5.95 8.66 3.26
C SER A 124 -5.45 8.54 4.70
N ASN A 125 -5.81 7.48 5.41
CA ASN A 125 -5.33 7.16 6.75
C ASN A 125 -5.35 5.63 7.01
N PRO A 126 -4.58 5.12 7.98
CA PRO A 126 -4.48 3.67 8.20
C PRO A 126 -5.78 3.03 8.67
N SER A 127 -6.54 3.69 9.55
CA SER A 127 -7.80 3.15 10.06
C SER A 127 -8.81 2.91 8.93
N ALA A 128 -8.88 3.83 7.97
CA ALA A 128 -9.72 3.67 6.80
C ALA A 128 -9.26 2.50 5.91
N ILE A 129 -7.95 2.31 5.71
CA ILE A 129 -7.41 1.13 5.02
C ILE A 129 -7.84 -0.15 5.74
N TYR A 130 -7.64 -0.22 7.06
CA TYR A 130 -7.99 -1.41 7.85
C TYR A 130 -9.47 -1.74 7.75
N SER A 131 -10.34 -0.74 7.89
CA SER A 131 -11.80 -0.91 7.78
C SER A 131 -12.23 -1.33 6.36
N CYS A 132 -11.62 -0.76 5.33
CA CYS A 132 -11.89 -1.15 3.94
C CYS A 132 -11.53 -2.61 3.69
N MET A 133 -10.31 -3.00 4.07
CA MET A 133 -9.83 -4.37 3.90
C MET A 133 -10.64 -5.37 4.73
N GLU A 134 -10.97 -5.03 5.98
CA GLU A 134 -11.83 -5.86 6.82
C GLU A 134 -13.21 -6.08 6.20
N THR A 135 -13.80 -5.02 5.63
CA THR A 135 -15.09 -5.12 4.95
C THR A 135 -14.99 -6.05 3.74
N ILE A 136 -13.97 -5.86 2.88
CA ILE A 136 -13.80 -6.62 1.64
C ILE A 136 -13.47 -8.09 1.92
N LEU A 137 -12.54 -8.36 2.83
CA LEU A 137 -12.12 -9.72 3.18
C LEU A 137 -13.17 -10.44 4.02
N GLY A 138 -13.96 -9.70 4.80
CA GLY A 138 -14.96 -10.27 5.72
C GLY A 138 -14.37 -10.76 7.04
N GLU A 139 -13.11 -10.46 7.32
CA GLU A 139 -12.36 -10.84 8.52
C GLU A 139 -11.55 -9.64 9.02
N SER A 140 -11.18 -9.63 10.31
CA SER A 140 -10.43 -8.50 10.87
C SER A 140 -9.02 -8.43 10.29
N PHE A 141 -8.84 -7.54 9.32
CA PHE A 141 -7.56 -7.35 8.63
C PHE A 141 -6.43 -6.95 9.61
N THR A 142 -6.77 -6.19 10.65
CA THR A 142 -5.80 -5.80 11.70
C THR A 142 -5.28 -7.03 12.44
N GLU A 143 -6.15 -7.97 12.79
CA GLU A 143 -5.74 -9.21 13.46
C GLU A 143 -4.94 -10.12 12.52
N MET A 144 -5.33 -10.21 11.24
CA MET A 144 -4.54 -10.92 10.22
C MET A 144 -3.12 -10.35 10.13
N VAL A 145 -2.95 -9.03 10.10
CA VAL A 145 -1.64 -8.37 10.07
C VAL A 145 -0.85 -8.60 11.36
N LYS A 146 -1.49 -8.48 12.54
CA LYS A 146 -0.83 -8.72 13.84
C LYS A 146 -0.26 -10.12 13.97
N HIS A 147 -1.02 -11.11 13.52
CA HIS A 147 -0.71 -12.53 13.68
C HIS A 147 0.02 -13.12 12.48
N HIS A 148 0.25 -12.34 11.42
CA HIS A 148 1.02 -12.78 10.27
C HIS A 148 2.42 -13.21 10.70
N GLU A 149 2.79 -14.45 10.36
CA GLU A 149 4.07 -15.03 10.74
C GLU A 149 5.18 -14.56 9.80
N LEU A 150 6.20 -13.93 10.37
CA LEU A 150 7.42 -13.57 9.66
C LEU A 150 8.53 -14.53 10.01
N LYS A 151 9.35 -14.88 9.02
CA LYS A 151 10.55 -15.67 9.24
C LYS A 151 11.66 -14.79 9.82
N CYS A 152 12.20 -15.17 10.97
CA CYS A 152 13.36 -14.52 11.56
C CYS A 152 14.58 -14.71 10.64
N PRO A 153 15.29 -13.64 10.23
CA PRO A 153 16.47 -13.76 9.39
C PRO A 153 17.64 -14.52 10.04
N HIS A 154 17.65 -14.67 11.36
CA HIS A 154 18.81 -15.14 12.12
C HIS A 154 18.66 -16.57 12.66
N CYS A 155 17.45 -17.06 12.87
CA CYS A 155 17.22 -18.37 13.50
C CYS A 155 16.21 -19.26 12.76
N ASP A 156 15.76 -18.88 11.56
CA ASP A 156 14.76 -19.60 10.75
C ASP A 156 13.39 -19.85 11.42
N GLU A 157 13.22 -19.50 12.69
CA GLU A 157 11.95 -19.54 13.41
C GLU A 157 10.97 -18.49 12.87
N LYS A 158 9.69 -18.84 12.92
CA LYS A 158 8.60 -17.92 12.60
C LYS A 158 8.07 -17.27 13.87
N SER A 159 7.74 -15.99 13.78
CA SER A 159 7.10 -15.28 14.88
C SER A 159 6.05 -14.30 14.35
N PRO A 160 4.93 -14.12 15.05
CA PRO A 160 3.93 -13.10 14.74
C PRO A 160 4.54 -11.70 14.62
N LEU A 161 4.07 -10.93 13.64
CA LEU A 161 4.51 -9.55 13.39
C LEU A 161 4.52 -8.69 14.65
N HIS A 162 3.46 -8.75 15.46
CA HIS A 162 3.34 -7.91 16.65
C HIS A 162 4.38 -8.22 17.75
N LEU A 163 4.90 -9.45 17.80
CA LEU A 163 5.98 -9.81 18.73
C LEU A 163 7.34 -9.33 18.22
N MET A 164 7.57 -9.45 16.91
CA MET A 164 8.82 -9.01 16.29
C MET A 164 8.92 -7.47 16.18
N PHE A 165 7.78 -6.80 15.98
CA PHE A 165 7.69 -5.36 15.77
C PHE A 165 6.55 -4.75 16.60
N PRO A 166 6.71 -4.61 17.94
CA PRO A 166 5.63 -4.14 18.82
C PRO A 166 5.11 -2.73 18.53
N SER A 167 5.93 -1.89 17.88
CA SER A 167 5.57 -0.52 17.50
C SER A 167 4.99 -0.40 16.09
N PHE A 168 4.81 -1.50 15.38
CA PHE A 168 4.48 -1.51 13.95
C PHE A 168 3.27 -0.63 13.59
N PHE A 169 2.10 -0.86 14.22
CA PHE A 169 0.89 -0.09 13.92
C PHE A 169 1.03 1.40 14.26
N LYS A 170 1.69 1.72 15.38
CA LYS A 170 1.99 3.10 15.76
C LYS A 170 2.90 3.79 14.73
N GLU A 171 3.83 3.06 14.15
CA GLU A 171 4.70 3.58 13.08
C GLU A 171 3.91 3.82 11.79
N ILE A 172 2.94 2.96 11.44
CA ILE A 172 2.05 3.19 10.30
C ILE A 172 1.21 4.45 10.49
N GLU A 173 0.63 4.65 11.68
CA GLU A 173 -0.07 5.90 12.02
C GLU A 173 0.84 7.13 11.91
N GLN A 174 2.08 7.01 12.38
CA GLN A 174 3.06 8.08 12.33
C GLN A 174 3.44 8.45 10.88
N ILE A 175 3.50 7.50 9.94
CA ILE A 175 3.76 7.77 8.52
C ILE A 175 2.75 8.78 7.97
N TYR A 176 1.46 8.54 8.23
CA TYR A 176 0.37 9.42 7.75
C TYR A 176 0.35 10.76 8.48
N LYS A 177 0.59 10.75 9.79
CA LYS A 177 0.71 11.99 10.58
C LYS A 177 1.81 12.89 10.05
N VAL A 178 3.01 12.34 9.81
CA VAL A 178 4.16 13.09 9.30
C VAL A 178 3.90 13.60 7.89
N ARG A 179 3.26 12.80 7.02
CA ARG A 179 2.81 13.26 5.69
C ARG A 179 1.90 14.48 5.82
N ASN A 180 0.91 14.45 6.71
CA ASN A 180 -0.03 15.56 6.85
C ASN A 180 0.67 16.84 7.28
N ILE A 181 1.57 16.76 8.26
CA ILE A 181 2.36 17.92 8.72
C ILE A 181 3.16 18.51 7.56
N PHE A 182 3.89 17.69 6.80
CA PHE A 182 4.77 18.20 5.74
C PHE A 182 4.02 18.67 4.50
N CYS A 183 2.89 18.06 4.15
CA CYS A 183 2.13 18.46 2.97
C CYS A 183 1.16 19.61 3.22
N HIS A 184 0.63 19.77 4.44
CA HIS A 184 -0.55 20.61 4.68
C HIS A 184 -0.37 21.66 5.78
N GLU A 185 0.60 21.52 6.69
CA GLU A 185 0.70 22.42 7.86
C GLU A 185 1.78 23.50 7.73
N ILE A 186 2.59 23.49 6.65
CA ILE A 186 3.74 24.40 6.46
C ILE A 186 4.52 24.53 7.78
N ALA A 187 5.10 23.42 8.24
CA ALA A 187 5.74 23.29 9.55
C ALA A 187 7.28 23.40 9.47
N PRO A 188 7.88 24.61 9.38
CA PRO A 188 9.33 24.77 9.22
C PRO A 188 10.12 24.28 10.43
N SER A 189 9.54 24.36 11.63
CA SER A 189 10.13 23.89 12.88
C SER A 189 10.06 22.37 13.06
N GLU A 190 9.22 21.68 12.30
CA GLU A 190 9.10 20.23 12.41
C GLU A 190 10.32 19.58 11.75
N SER A 191 11.11 18.86 12.54
CA SER A 191 12.29 18.17 12.05
C SER A 191 12.14 16.66 12.24
N VAL A 192 12.52 15.91 11.21
CA VAL A 192 12.59 14.44 11.26
C VAL A 192 14.04 13.99 11.23
N SER A 193 14.38 13.07 12.12
CA SER A 193 15.72 12.46 12.12
C SER A 193 15.82 11.39 11.04
N VAL A 194 17.03 11.18 10.51
CA VAL A 194 17.31 10.09 9.57
C VAL A 194 16.85 8.75 10.16
N LYS A 195 17.16 8.50 11.44
CA LYS A 195 16.76 7.27 12.15
C LYS A 195 15.25 7.09 12.19
N GLN A 196 14.50 8.17 12.44
CA GLN A 196 13.04 8.12 12.44
C GLN A 196 12.50 7.81 11.05
N ILE A 197 13.00 8.48 10.00
CA ILE A 197 12.59 8.19 8.62
C ILE A 197 12.91 6.75 8.24
N GLY A 198 14.07 6.23 8.62
CA GLY A 198 14.43 4.83 8.39
C GLY A 198 13.45 3.85 9.00
N LYS A 199 13.02 4.08 10.25
CA LYS A 199 11.98 3.25 10.89
C LYS A 199 10.66 3.30 10.14
N LEU A 200 10.18 4.51 9.83
CA LEU A 200 8.93 4.70 9.10
C LEU A 200 8.98 4.02 7.72
N LEU A 201 10.08 4.16 6.99
CA LEU A 201 10.30 3.52 5.70
C LEU A 201 10.25 2.00 5.79
N SER A 202 10.95 1.41 6.77
CA SER A 202 10.95 -0.04 7.00
C SER A 202 9.55 -0.54 7.33
N SER A 203 8.82 0.11 8.24
CA SER A 203 7.49 -0.33 8.68
C SER A 203 6.45 -0.17 7.56
N GLY A 204 6.47 0.94 6.81
CA GLY A 204 5.58 1.12 5.66
C GLY A 204 5.85 0.14 4.52
N THR A 205 7.12 -0.19 4.28
CA THR A 205 7.52 -1.22 3.31
C THR A 205 7.04 -2.60 3.75
N LEU A 206 7.27 -2.95 5.01
CA LEU A 206 6.83 -4.21 5.59
C LEU A 206 5.31 -4.34 5.56
N PHE A 207 4.58 -3.26 5.80
CA PHE A 207 3.12 -3.24 5.72
C PHE A 207 2.59 -3.63 4.34
N ILE A 208 3.20 -3.12 3.26
CA ILE A 208 2.85 -3.50 1.89
C ILE A 208 3.09 -5.01 1.68
N TYR A 209 4.23 -5.54 2.12
CA TYR A 209 4.56 -6.96 1.93
C TYR A 209 3.70 -7.92 2.75
N VAL A 210 3.43 -7.59 4.01
CA VAL A 210 2.55 -8.41 4.87
C VAL A 210 1.14 -8.41 4.29
N SER A 211 0.65 -7.24 3.87
CA SER A 211 -0.66 -7.11 3.23
C SER A 211 -0.73 -7.94 1.95
N GLU A 212 0.34 -7.94 1.16
CA GLU A 212 0.41 -8.75 -0.06
C GLU A 212 0.31 -10.23 0.21
N SER A 213 1.02 -10.73 1.21
CA SER A 213 0.94 -12.14 1.57
C SER A 213 -0.48 -12.49 2.00
N ILE A 214 -1.07 -11.70 2.90
CA ILE A 214 -2.44 -11.91 3.39
C ILE A 214 -3.45 -11.93 2.24
N ILE A 215 -3.35 -10.95 1.33
CA ILE A 215 -4.26 -10.82 0.19
C ILE A 215 -4.10 -12.00 -0.77
N THR A 216 -2.86 -12.38 -1.08
CA THR A 216 -2.58 -13.50 -1.97
C THR A 216 -3.11 -14.81 -1.38
N ASP A 217 -2.87 -15.05 -0.10
CA ASP A 217 -3.37 -16.23 0.60
C ASP A 217 -4.90 -16.28 0.60
N ALA A 218 -5.56 -15.14 0.84
CA ALA A 218 -7.02 -15.03 0.79
C ALA A 218 -7.57 -15.31 -0.62
N MET A 219 -6.94 -14.80 -1.67
CA MET A 219 -7.35 -15.05 -3.06
C MET A 219 -7.14 -16.53 -3.47
N LEU A 220 -6.02 -17.13 -3.07
CA LEU A 220 -5.69 -18.54 -3.35
C LEU A 220 -6.63 -19.51 -2.64
N PHE A 221 -6.93 -19.27 -1.36
CA PHE A 221 -7.83 -20.12 -0.57
C PHE A 221 -9.24 -20.20 -1.19
N MET A 222 -9.65 -19.16 -1.92
CA MET A 222 -10.95 -19.08 -2.59
C MET A 222 -10.93 -19.56 -4.06
N GLY A 223 -9.85 -20.24 -4.49
CA GLY A 223 -9.75 -20.86 -5.80
C GLY A 223 -9.59 -19.87 -6.97
N GLN A 224 -9.19 -18.63 -6.70
CA GLN A 224 -8.95 -17.63 -7.75
C GLN A 224 -7.57 -17.86 -8.40
N PRO A 225 -7.45 -17.66 -9.73
CA PRO A 225 -6.19 -17.88 -10.43
C PRO A 225 -5.10 -16.93 -9.91
N ASP A 226 -3.94 -17.52 -9.60
CA ASP A 226 -2.77 -16.81 -9.13
C ASP A 226 -2.19 -15.91 -10.23
N LEU A 227 -2.44 -14.61 -10.16
CA LEU A 227 -1.89 -13.62 -11.09
C LEU A 227 -0.41 -13.28 -10.80
N THR A 228 0.21 -13.89 -9.78
CA THR A 228 1.44 -13.39 -9.14
C THR A 228 2.58 -14.40 -8.97
N LEU A 229 2.35 -15.69 -8.70
CA LEU A 229 3.47 -16.59 -8.34
C LEU A 229 4.49 -16.82 -9.46
N ASN A 230 4.07 -16.86 -10.72
CA ASN A 230 4.99 -17.20 -11.81
C ASN A 230 6.01 -16.10 -12.13
N ASN A 231 5.76 -14.84 -11.70
CA ASN A 231 6.65 -13.71 -11.94
C ASN A 231 7.41 -13.25 -10.68
N VAL A 232 6.81 -13.37 -9.49
CA VAL A 232 7.43 -12.93 -8.23
C VAL A 232 8.59 -13.86 -7.81
N LEU A 233 8.44 -15.18 -7.92
CA LEU A 233 9.48 -16.14 -7.52
C LEU A 233 10.71 -16.14 -8.45
N LYS A 234 10.58 -15.68 -9.70
CA LYS A 234 11.70 -15.51 -10.63
C LYS A 234 12.51 -14.23 -10.40
N ASN A 235 11.89 -13.18 -9.85
CA ASN A 235 12.52 -11.87 -9.67
C ASN A 235 13.10 -11.66 -8.26
N VAL A 236 12.52 -12.27 -7.22
CA VAL A 236 13.05 -12.19 -5.84
C VAL A 236 14.39 -12.93 -5.71
N LYS A 237 14.60 -14.05 -6.41
CA LYS A 237 15.89 -14.77 -6.44
C LYS A 237 17.02 -14.00 -7.13
N ARG A 238 16.76 -12.87 -7.80
CA ARG A 238 17.78 -12.11 -8.54
C ARG A 238 18.13 -10.73 -7.95
N LYS A 239 17.35 -10.16 -7.01
CA LYS A 239 17.55 -8.74 -6.63
C LYS A 239 17.36 -8.33 -5.16
N THR A 240 17.16 -9.23 -4.21
CA THR A 240 17.05 -8.83 -2.79
C THR A 240 18.10 -9.49 -1.92
N SER A 241 19.34 -9.02 -2.01
CA SER A 241 20.16 -8.82 -0.82
C SER A 241 19.62 -7.58 -0.10
N LEU A 242 18.53 -7.76 0.65
CA LEU A 242 18.14 -6.79 1.67
C LEU A 242 19.25 -6.79 2.73
N PRO A 243 19.94 -5.66 3.00
CA PRO A 243 20.87 -5.61 4.11
C PRO A 243 20.03 -5.41 5.36
N PHE A 244 19.62 -6.50 6.00
CA PHE A 244 19.37 -6.46 7.42
C PHE A 244 20.72 -6.30 8.11
N HIS A 245 21.17 -5.06 8.35
CA HIS A 245 22.27 -4.80 9.26
C HIS A 245 22.16 -3.46 10.00
N ARG A 246 22.15 -3.62 11.34
CA ARG A 246 22.71 -2.77 12.41
C ARG A 246 21.99 -1.48 12.77
#